data_AF-A0A7L1G4U7-F1
#
_entry.id   AF-A0A7L1G4U7-F1
#
_cell.length_a   1.000
_cell.length_b   1.000
_cell.length_c   1.000
_cell.angle_alpha   90.00
_cell.angle_beta   90.00
_cell.angle_gamma   90.00
#
_symmetry.space_group_name_H-M   'P 1'
#
loop_
_entity.id
_entity.type
_entity.pdbx_description
1 polymer ?
#
loop_
_entity_poly.entity_id
_entity_poly.type
_entity_poly.pdbx_seq_one_letter_code
_entity_poly.pdbx_strand_id
1 'polypeptide(L)'
;GLMTGKCVHFNSSVKTCEIFGWCPVEVDDHIPSPALLSEAEKFTLFIKNSITFPRFKVSRRNLVESVTKQYLKKCTYHRVTDALCPVFELGYIVRESGQNFTFLAVKGGVVGITIDWNCDLDWPVRHCKPLYQFHGLYNDNSNVSPGFNFR
;
A
#
# COMPACT_ATOMS: atom_id res chain seq x y z
N GLY A 1 18.63 -19.92 15.02
CA GLY A 1 18.24 -20.82 16.13
C GLY A 1 19.34 -20.91 17.15
N LEU A 2 19.13 -21.66 18.23
CA LEU A 2 20.14 -21.90 19.27
C LEU A 2 21.07 -23.03 18.85
N MET A 3 22.39 -22.83 18.86
CA MET A 3 23.33 -23.87 18.43
C MET A 3 23.30 -25.08 19.37
N THR A 4 23.27 -26.30 18.82
CA THR A 4 23.30 -27.55 19.62
C THR A 4 24.73 -27.99 19.97
N GLY A 5 25.73 -27.44 19.29
CA GLY A 5 27.14 -27.84 19.39
C GLY A 5 27.59 -28.90 18.38
N LYS A 6 26.69 -29.42 17.53
CA LYS A 6 27.05 -30.38 16.47
C LYS A 6 27.39 -29.68 15.15
N CYS A 7 28.35 -30.23 14.42
CA CYS A 7 28.68 -29.84 13.05
C CYS A 7 28.07 -30.85 12.06
N VAL A 8 27.14 -30.39 11.21
CA VAL A 8 26.36 -31.24 10.30
C VAL A 8 26.57 -30.81 8.85
N HIS A 9 26.33 -31.72 7.90
CA HIS A 9 26.41 -31.39 6.48
C HIS A 9 25.21 -30.52 6.07
N PHE A 10 25.47 -29.33 5.52
CA PHE A 10 24.46 -28.50 4.85
C PHE A 10 24.18 -29.03 3.44
N ASN A 11 25.26 -29.36 2.72
CA ASN A 11 25.22 -30.06 1.44
C ASN A 11 26.46 -30.97 1.30
N SER A 12 26.70 -31.52 0.11
CA SER A 12 27.84 -32.43 -0.14
C SER A 12 29.22 -31.81 0.12
N SER A 13 29.34 -30.48 0.02
CA SER A 13 30.63 -29.76 0.09
C SER A 13 30.80 -28.91 1.34
N VAL A 14 29.70 -28.50 1.98
CA VAL A 14 29.69 -27.53 3.08
C VAL A 14 29.09 -28.16 4.33
N LYS A 15 29.79 -27.98 5.47
CA LYS A 15 29.27 -28.27 6.81
C LYS A 15 28.90 -26.96 7.52
N THR A 16 27.89 -27.01 8.40
CA THR A 16 27.43 -25.88 9.20
C THR A 16 27.08 -26.33 10.62
N CYS A 17 26.83 -25.37 11.52
CA CYS A 17 26.38 -25.64 12.88
C CYS A 17 24.92 -26.11 12.87
N GLU A 18 24.62 -27.20 13.58
CA GLU A 18 23.24 -27.60 13.87
C GLU A 18 22.61 -26.63 14.86
N ILE A 19 21.35 -26.27 14.60
CA ILE A 19 20.57 -25.36 15.44
C ILE A 19 19.26 -26.02 15.91
N PHE A 20 18.83 -25.65 17.11
CA PHE A 20 17.48 -25.81 17.61
C PHE A 20 16.64 -24.59 17.19
N GLY A 21 15.59 -24.82 16.41
CA GLY A 21 14.73 -23.77 15.86
C GLY A 21 13.69 -24.32 14.89
N TRP A 22 13.02 -23.42 14.16
CA TRP A 22 12.13 -23.79 13.06
C TRP A 22 12.94 -24.35 11.90
N CYS A 23 12.63 -25.58 11.50
CA CYS A 23 13.33 -26.33 10.46
C CYS A 23 12.34 -26.86 9.41
N PRO A 24 12.67 -26.82 8.10
CA PRO A 24 13.91 -26.29 7.53
C PRO A 24 14.01 -24.76 7.63
N VAL A 25 15.24 -24.23 7.66
CA VAL A 25 15.49 -22.78 7.62
C VAL A 25 15.12 -22.26 6.24
N GLU A 26 14.51 -21.08 6.19
CA GLU A 26 14.16 -20.38 4.95
C GLU A 26 15.40 -20.12 4.08
N VAL A 27 15.25 -20.29 2.77
CA VAL A 27 16.24 -19.95 1.76
C VAL A 27 15.76 -18.66 1.08
N ASP A 28 16.39 -17.52 1.43
CA ASP A 28 16.00 -16.17 1.00
C ASP A 28 17.03 -15.54 0.04
N ASP A 29 17.70 -16.36 -0.77
CA ASP A 29 18.66 -15.89 -1.77
C ASP A 29 18.00 -15.44 -3.09
N HIS A 30 16.77 -15.89 -3.34
CA HIS A 30 16.06 -15.63 -4.59
C HIS A 30 14.67 -15.02 -4.36
N ILE A 31 14.51 -13.77 -4.81
CA ILE A 31 13.20 -13.10 -4.91
C ILE A 31 12.70 -13.27 -6.35
N PRO A 32 11.49 -13.83 -6.57
CA PRO A 32 10.93 -14.01 -7.91
C PRO A 32 10.82 -12.70 -8.70
N SER A 33 11.27 -12.71 -9.95
CA SER A 33 11.14 -11.60 -10.89
C SER A 33 10.66 -12.14 -12.25
N PRO A 34 9.44 -11.81 -12.71
CA PRO A 34 8.49 -10.85 -12.13
C PRO A 34 7.91 -11.31 -10.78
N ALA A 35 7.37 -10.36 -10.01
CA ALA A 35 6.75 -10.64 -8.73
C ALA A 35 5.63 -11.69 -8.89
N LEU A 36 5.61 -12.70 -8.02
CA LEU A 36 4.63 -13.80 -8.08
C LEU A 36 3.18 -13.31 -8.02
N LEU A 37 2.92 -12.23 -7.27
CA LEU A 37 1.60 -11.63 -7.08
C LEU A 37 1.43 -10.35 -7.94
N SER A 38 1.90 -10.35 -9.19
CA SER A 38 1.78 -9.21 -10.11
C SER A 38 0.33 -8.79 -10.34
N GLU A 39 -0.62 -9.74 -10.31
CA GLU A 39 -2.06 -9.47 -10.48
C GLU A 39 -2.65 -8.61 -9.34
N ALA A 40 -1.92 -8.42 -8.23
CA ALA A 40 -2.32 -7.48 -7.19
C ALA A 40 -2.41 -6.03 -7.71
N GLU A 41 -1.79 -5.71 -8.85
CA GLU A 41 -1.94 -4.41 -9.52
C GLU A 41 -3.41 -4.05 -9.76
N LYS A 42 -4.23 -5.07 -10.10
CA LYS A 42 -5.65 -4.91 -10.43
C LYS A 42 -6.57 -4.95 -9.21
N PHE A 43 -6.02 -5.13 -8.01
CA PHE A 43 -6.83 -5.13 -6.79
C PHE A 43 -7.36 -3.73 -6.52
N THR A 44 -8.51 -3.67 -5.85
CA THR A 44 -9.14 -2.42 -5.45
C THR A 44 -9.09 -2.23 -3.94
N LEU A 45 -8.73 -1.03 -3.50
CA LEU A 45 -8.75 -0.59 -2.13
C LEU A 45 -9.94 0.35 -1.89
N PHE A 46 -10.85 -0.02 -0.98
CA PHE A 46 -11.96 0.85 -0.57
C PHE A 46 -11.59 1.60 0.71
N ILE A 47 -11.49 2.93 0.63
CA ILE A 47 -11.12 3.79 1.75
C ILE A 47 -12.36 4.43 2.36
N LYS A 48 -12.64 4.17 3.64
CA LYS A 48 -13.63 4.94 4.41
C LYS A 48 -12.91 5.94 5.30
N ASN A 49 -13.17 7.22 5.07
CA ASN A 49 -12.58 8.29 5.85
C ASN A 49 -13.69 9.18 6.45
N SER A 50 -13.54 9.51 7.74
CA SER A 50 -14.44 10.41 8.46
C SER A 50 -13.59 11.45 9.18
N ILE A 51 -13.99 12.71 9.08
CA ILE A 51 -13.34 13.83 9.75
C ILE A 51 -14.36 14.61 10.57
N THR A 52 -13.87 15.33 11.57
CA THR A 52 -14.66 16.29 12.35
C THR A 52 -13.82 17.54 12.54
N PHE A 53 -14.39 18.70 12.24
CA PHE A 53 -13.86 20.00 12.59
C PHE A 53 -14.46 20.42 13.95
N PRO A 54 -13.79 20.20 15.10
CA PRO A 54 -14.44 20.26 16.40
C PRO A 54 -14.92 21.67 16.76
N ARG A 55 -14.15 22.70 16.37
CA ARG A 55 -14.49 24.11 16.58
C ARG A 55 -15.80 24.50 15.91
N PHE A 56 -16.06 23.99 14.72
CA PHE A 56 -17.28 24.28 13.94
C PHE A 56 -18.39 23.26 14.18
N LYS A 57 -18.12 22.18 14.93
CA LYS A 57 -19.04 21.06 15.16
C LYS A 57 -19.56 20.43 13.85
N VAL A 58 -18.74 20.45 12.80
CA VAL A 58 -19.05 19.86 11.50
C VAL A 58 -18.31 18.53 11.36
N SER A 59 -19.05 17.46 11.04
CA SER A 59 -18.48 16.15 10.69
C SER A 59 -18.75 15.83 9.23
N ARG A 60 -17.76 15.26 8.55
CA ARG A 60 -17.85 14.81 7.15
C ARG A 60 -17.33 13.41 6.99
N ARG A 61 -17.78 12.78 5.90
CA ARG A 61 -17.29 11.48 5.42
C ARG A 61 -16.98 11.61 3.94
N ASN A 62 -16.02 10.84 3.46
CA ASN A 62 -15.71 10.81 2.02
C ASN A 62 -16.83 10.17 1.17
N LEU A 63 -17.77 9.46 1.82
CA LEU A 63 -19.05 9.07 1.26
C LEU A 63 -20.02 10.28 1.30
N VAL A 64 -19.76 11.25 0.43
CA VAL A 64 -20.57 12.48 0.32
C VAL A 64 -21.94 12.19 -0.30
N GLU A 65 -22.82 13.18 -0.29
CA GLU A 65 -24.25 13.04 -0.64
C GLU A 65 -24.49 12.43 -2.04
N SER A 66 -23.61 12.71 -3.01
CA SER A 66 -23.69 12.17 -4.37
C SER A 66 -23.23 10.71 -4.49
N VAL A 67 -22.59 10.15 -3.46
CA VAL A 67 -22.05 8.78 -3.44
C VAL A 67 -23.15 7.82 -2.97
N THR A 68 -23.89 7.26 -3.93
CA THR A 68 -24.98 6.32 -3.66
C THR A 68 -24.52 4.86 -3.63
N LYS A 69 -25.37 3.96 -3.12
CA LYS A 69 -25.11 2.51 -3.18
C LYS A 69 -24.97 2.00 -4.61
N GLN A 70 -25.73 2.53 -5.58
CA GLN A 70 -25.59 2.11 -6.98
C GLN A 70 -24.27 2.63 -7.58
N TYR A 71 -23.86 3.85 -7.23
CA TYR A 71 -22.58 4.41 -7.66
C TYR A 71 -21.40 3.58 -7.14
N LEU A 72 -21.37 3.27 -5.84
CA LEU A 72 -20.30 2.48 -5.20
C LEU A 72 -20.11 1.08 -5.79
N LYS A 73 -21.15 0.48 -6.38
CA LYS A 73 -21.05 -0.84 -7.01
C LYS A 73 -20.28 -0.83 -8.34
N LYS A 74 -20.14 0.34 -8.96
CA LYS A 74 -19.61 0.47 -10.33
C LYS A 74 -18.44 1.44 -10.43
N CYS A 75 -18.31 2.37 -9.50
CA CYS A 75 -17.30 3.40 -9.58
C CYS A 75 -15.91 2.83 -9.32
N THR A 76 -14.92 3.43 -9.96
CA THR A 76 -13.51 3.31 -9.61
C THR A 76 -12.93 4.72 -9.68
N TYR A 77 -12.10 5.09 -8.72
CA TYR A 77 -11.56 6.43 -8.62
C TYR A 77 -10.76 6.79 -9.86
N HIS A 78 -11.06 7.98 -10.39
CA HIS A 78 -10.22 8.63 -11.38
C HIS A 78 -10.32 10.14 -11.15
N ARG A 79 -9.17 10.83 -11.17
CA ARG A 79 -9.08 12.24 -10.76
C ARG A 79 -10.04 13.18 -11.51
N VAL A 80 -10.39 12.86 -12.76
CA VAL A 80 -11.22 13.70 -13.63
C VAL A 80 -12.67 13.20 -13.73
N THR A 81 -12.89 11.90 -13.88
CA THR A 81 -14.23 11.36 -14.18
C THR A 81 -14.99 10.97 -12.92
N ASP A 82 -14.29 10.47 -11.90
CA ASP A 82 -14.86 9.83 -10.71
C ASP A 82 -14.12 10.25 -9.43
N ALA A 83 -13.85 11.55 -9.29
CA ALA A 83 -13.02 12.10 -8.21
C ALA A 83 -13.60 11.89 -6.79
N LEU A 84 -14.86 11.48 -6.68
CA LEU A 84 -15.54 11.21 -5.41
C LEU A 84 -15.71 9.71 -5.13
N CYS A 85 -15.25 8.83 -6.03
CA CYS A 85 -15.27 7.41 -5.79
C CYS A 85 -14.20 7.03 -4.74
N PRO A 86 -14.57 6.35 -3.65
CA PRO A 86 -13.63 5.93 -2.61
C PRO A 86 -12.98 4.55 -2.86
N VAL A 87 -13.13 3.99 -4.07
CA VAL A 87 -12.59 2.68 -4.47
C VAL A 87 -11.47 2.91 -5.47
N PHE A 88 -10.26 2.50 -5.14
CA PHE A 88 -9.04 2.83 -5.89
C PHE A 88 -8.36 1.56 -6.38
N GLU A 89 -7.95 1.50 -7.65
CA GLU A 89 -7.09 0.42 -8.13
C GLU A 89 -5.65 0.62 -7.61
N LEU A 90 -5.00 -0.45 -7.14
CA LEU A 90 -3.64 -0.35 -6.62
C LEU A 90 -2.64 0.13 -7.68
N GLY A 91 -2.76 -0.35 -8.92
CA GLY A 91 -1.97 0.12 -10.04
C GLY A 91 -2.16 1.62 -10.32
N TYR A 92 -3.40 2.12 -10.19
CA TYR A 92 -3.67 3.56 -10.32
C TYR A 92 -2.96 4.37 -9.22
N ILE A 93 -3.06 3.93 -7.95
CA ILE A 93 -2.41 4.59 -6.81
C ILE A 93 -0.89 4.68 -7.03
N VAL A 94 -0.26 3.57 -7.41
CA VAL A 94 1.20 3.50 -7.62
C VAL A 94 1.61 4.34 -8.84
N ARG A 95 0.83 4.34 -9.92
CA ARG A 95 1.13 5.15 -11.10
C ARG A 95 1.04 6.64 -10.80
N GLU A 96 -0.02 7.08 -10.12
CA GLU A 96 -0.20 8.50 -9.76
C GLU A 96 0.80 8.97 -8.71
N SER A 97 1.42 8.06 -7.96
CA SER A 97 2.52 8.38 -7.05
C SER A 97 3.86 8.63 -7.76
N GLY A 98 3.92 8.39 -9.09
CA GLY A 98 5.13 8.48 -9.91
C GLY A 98 5.97 7.20 -9.92
N GLN A 99 5.45 6.09 -9.38
CA GLN A 99 6.16 4.81 -9.29
C GLN A 99 5.61 3.79 -10.30
N ASN A 100 6.33 2.67 -10.46
CA ASN A 100 5.92 1.57 -11.33
C ASN A 100 5.60 0.32 -10.49
N PHE A 101 4.38 -0.21 -10.65
CA PHE A 101 3.90 -1.34 -9.85
C PHE A 101 4.76 -2.60 -10.03
N THR A 102 5.12 -2.94 -11.27
CA THR A 102 5.92 -4.14 -11.56
C THR A 102 7.26 -4.11 -10.85
N PHE A 103 7.96 -2.96 -10.83
CA PHE A 103 9.24 -2.83 -10.12
C PHE A 103 9.05 -2.80 -8.60
N LEU A 104 8.06 -2.05 -8.11
CA LEU A 104 7.74 -1.95 -6.69
C LEU A 104 7.34 -3.32 -6.09
N ALA A 105 6.62 -4.15 -6.84
CA ALA A 105 6.13 -5.45 -6.38
C ALA A 105 7.24 -6.50 -6.17
N VAL A 106 8.40 -6.35 -6.81
CA VAL A 106 9.51 -7.32 -6.64
C VAL A 106 10.14 -7.18 -5.26
N LYS A 107 10.51 -5.97 -4.86
CA LYS A 107 11.21 -5.72 -3.59
C LYS A 107 10.30 -5.19 -2.48
N GLY A 108 9.04 -4.89 -2.81
CA GLY A 108 8.15 -4.11 -1.97
C GLY A 108 8.48 -2.62 -2.02
N GLY A 109 7.63 -1.80 -1.40
CA GLY A 109 7.82 -0.37 -1.29
C GLY A 109 6.67 0.30 -0.54
N VAL A 110 6.71 1.63 -0.48
CA VAL A 110 5.74 2.43 0.28
C VAL A 110 5.18 3.56 -0.59
N VAL A 111 3.84 3.65 -0.62
CA VAL A 111 3.10 4.73 -1.26
C VAL A 111 2.28 5.47 -0.21
N GLY A 112 2.39 6.79 -0.19
CA GLY A 112 1.59 7.67 0.66
C GLY A 112 0.29 8.09 -0.05
N ILE A 113 -0.82 8.07 0.70
CA ILE A 113 -2.11 8.59 0.24
C ILE A 113 -2.49 9.77 1.15
N THR A 114 -2.53 10.97 0.57
CA THR A 114 -2.99 12.18 1.25
C THR A 114 -4.47 12.38 0.95
N ILE A 115 -5.27 12.54 2.01
CA ILE A 115 -6.70 12.91 1.90
C ILE A 115 -6.85 14.32 2.46
N ASP A 116 -6.88 15.31 1.58
CA ASP A 116 -6.99 16.71 1.95
C ASP A 116 -8.45 17.13 2.10
N TRP A 117 -8.75 17.84 3.19
CA TRP A 117 -10.05 18.40 3.51
C TRP A 117 -9.92 19.89 3.75
N ASN A 118 -9.65 20.63 2.67
CA ASN A 118 -9.63 22.09 2.70
C ASN A 118 -11.03 22.63 2.43
N CYS A 119 -11.71 23.08 3.49
CA CYS A 119 -13.12 23.47 3.43
C CYS A 119 -13.34 24.88 3.94
N ASP A 120 -13.92 25.71 3.08
CA ASP A 120 -14.54 26.97 3.47
C ASP A 120 -15.97 26.67 3.99
N LEU A 121 -16.16 26.87 5.29
CA LEU A 121 -17.43 26.59 5.98
C LEU A 121 -18.38 27.79 5.99
N ASP A 122 -18.01 28.92 5.39
CA ASP A 122 -18.95 29.99 5.07
C ASP A 122 -19.91 29.55 3.94
N TRP A 123 -19.43 28.63 3.08
CA TRP A 123 -20.24 27.96 2.07
C TRP A 123 -21.00 26.73 2.62
N PRO A 124 -22.08 26.29 1.94
CA PRO A 124 -22.78 25.07 2.31
C PRO A 124 -21.84 23.86 2.39
N VAL A 125 -21.96 23.10 3.48
CA VAL A 125 -21.11 21.94 3.83
C VAL A 125 -20.97 20.89 2.71
N ARG A 126 -21.92 20.81 1.77
CA ARG A 126 -21.85 19.96 0.56
C ARG A 126 -20.64 20.26 -0.35
N HIS A 127 -20.07 21.47 -0.28
CA HIS A 127 -18.88 21.87 -1.04
C HIS A 127 -17.59 21.37 -0.38
N CYS A 128 -17.64 21.04 0.92
CA CYS A 128 -16.54 20.39 1.64
C CYS A 128 -16.44 18.92 1.22
N LYS A 129 -15.47 18.62 0.36
CA LYS A 129 -15.22 17.31 -0.25
C LYS A 129 -13.73 16.99 -0.17
N PRO A 130 -13.35 15.70 -0.07
CA PRO A 130 -11.95 15.32 0.00
C PRO A 130 -11.27 15.44 -1.35
N LEU A 131 -9.98 15.75 -1.34
CA LEU A 131 -9.08 15.60 -2.47
C LEU A 131 -8.04 14.52 -2.14
N TYR A 132 -7.77 13.65 -3.11
CA TYR A 132 -6.80 12.57 -2.96
C TYR A 132 -5.52 12.89 -3.74
N GLN A 133 -4.37 12.66 -3.12
CA GLN A 133 -3.06 12.78 -3.74
C GLN A 133 -2.21 11.57 -3.37
N PHE A 134 -1.35 11.15 -4.28
CA PHE A 134 -0.54 9.95 -4.15
C PHE A 134 0.94 10.33 -4.29
N HIS A 135 1.78 9.77 -3.43
CA HIS A 135 3.20 10.15 -3.34
C HIS A 135 4.07 8.91 -3.14
N GLY A 136 5.14 8.79 -3.93
CA GLY A 136 6.19 7.82 -3.61
C GLY A 136 6.93 8.26 -2.34
N LEU A 137 6.91 7.43 -1.31
CA LEU A 137 7.61 7.71 -0.05
C LEU A 137 8.99 7.03 0.00
N TYR A 138 9.32 6.25 -1.02
CA TYR A 138 10.59 5.55 -1.15
C TYR A 138 11.57 6.35 -2.02
N ASN A 139 12.82 6.49 -1.57
CA ASN A 139 13.89 7.12 -2.34
C ASN A 139 14.83 6.02 -2.85
N ASP A 140 14.81 5.74 -4.15
CA ASP A 140 15.65 4.69 -4.79
C ASP A 140 17.16 4.96 -4.71
N ASN A 141 17.58 6.13 -4.21
CA ASN A 141 18.99 6.52 -4.15
C ASN A 141 19.78 5.88 -2.99
N SER A 142 19.14 5.16 -2.06
CA SER A 142 19.85 4.47 -0.98
C SER A 142 20.10 2.99 -1.31
N ASN A 143 21.38 2.60 -1.44
CA ASN A 143 21.78 1.21 -1.71
C ASN A 143 21.62 0.27 -0.50
N VAL A 144 21.17 0.78 0.64
CA VAL A 144 21.06 0.02 1.89
C VAL A 144 19.59 -0.35 2.13
N SER A 145 19.29 -1.64 2.18
CA SER A 145 17.96 -2.20 2.47
C SER A 145 16.84 -1.70 1.51
N PRO A 146 16.94 -1.95 0.19
CA PRO A 146 15.91 -1.58 -0.78
C PRO A 146 14.56 -2.29 -0.52
N GLY A 147 13.46 -1.55 -0.67
CA GLY A 147 12.10 -2.09 -0.68
C GLY A 147 11.42 -2.22 0.70
N PHE A 148 10.46 -3.15 0.81
CA PHE A 148 9.71 -3.44 2.04
C PHE A 148 9.31 -4.92 2.11
N ASN A 149 9.76 -5.63 3.14
CA ASN A 149 9.43 -7.03 3.40
C ASN A 149 9.31 -7.30 4.91
N PHE A 150 8.68 -8.41 5.28
CA PHE A 150 8.52 -8.87 6.67
C PHE A 150 8.47 -10.41 6.71
N ARG A 151 8.77 -10.99 7.87
CA ARG A 151 8.72 -12.43 8.16
C ARG A 151 7.87 -12.70 9.38
#